data_AF-A0A9N9BTE9-F1
#
_entry.id   AF-A0A9N9BTE9-F1
#
_cell.length_a   1.000
_cell.length_b   1.000
_cell.length_c   1.000
_cell.angle_alpha   90.00
_cell.angle_beta   90.00
_cell.angle_gamma   90.00
#
_symmetry.space_group_name_H-M   'P 1'
#
loop_
_entity.id
_entity.type
_entity.pdbx_description
1 polymer ?
#
loop_
_entity_poly.entity_id
_entity_poly.type
_entity_poly.pdbx_seq_one_letter_code
_entity_poly.pdbx_strand_id
1 'polypeptide(L)'
;MPPINEDAYRPQSMPTGPRNVLRSNDSASLWNCTLSPGWSEEENEIFRKALMKFGIGNWAKIIESECLPGKTNAQMNLQLQRMLGQQSTAEFGGLHIDPLVIGEKNAKIQGPHIKRKNNCIVNTGGRPLREEIKARIAKNKELYEEPEEVWSKIELPKPQDKIFNNTLLNTINKTVLNAKKEELRRLQEELRRVQEEISLLKSNNVKEDELLSNMTLFSIEESEDLELPLVKKKSEVSVTRKKATNNDNSYHPTKHLSKTSFLQHRNDSLPKFSV
;
A
#
# COMPACT_ATOMS: atom_id res chain seq x y z
N MET A 1 28.43 45.41 2.49
CA MET A 1 28.12 43.97 2.62
C MET A 1 27.05 43.63 1.60
N PRO A 2 27.23 42.61 0.76
CA PRO A 2 26.19 42.21 -0.19
C PRO A 2 25.03 41.52 0.55
N PRO A 3 23.78 41.65 0.07
CA PRO A 3 22.61 41.04 0.69
C PRO A 3 22.67 39.52 0.58
N ILE A 4 22.43 38.84 1.69
CA ILE A 4 22.35 37.37 1.78
C ILE A 4 21.04 36.95 1.12
N ASN A 5 21.14 36.28 -0.03
CA ASN A 5 19.99 35.78 -0.77
C ASN A 5 19.46 34.50 -0.08
N GLU A 6 18.35 34.63 0.67
CA GLU A 6 17.72 33.54 1.44
C GLU A 6 17.19 32.39 0.55
N ASP A 7 17.03 32.60 -0.77
CA ASP A 7 16.53 31.58 -1.68
C ASP A 7 17.55 30.48 -2.03
N ALA A 8 18.83 30.66 -1.69
CA ALA A 8 19.90 29.72 -2.02
C ALA A 8 19.88 28.42 -1.18
N TYR A 9 19.04 28.34 -0.14
CA TYR A 9 18.99 27.19 0.79
C TYR A 9 17.74 26.30 0.63
N ARG A 10 16.92 26.51 -0.40
CA ARG A 10 15.87 25.53 -0.71
C ARG A 10 16.53 24.28 -1.32
N PRO A 11 16.30 23.07 -0.78
CA PRO A 11 16.79 21.86 -1.41
C PRO A 11 16.17 21.74 -2.80
N GLN A 12 16.98 21.95 -3.85
CA GLN A 12 16.56 21.76 -5.22
C GLN A 12 16.30 20.26 -5.44
N SER A 13 15.04 19.90 -5.67
CA SER A 13 14.72 18.60 -6.23
C SER A 13 15.38 18.48 -7.61
N MET A 14 16.01 17.35 -7.87
CA MET A 14 16.68 17.04 -9.16
C MET A 14 15.79 17.39 -10.37
N PRO A 15 16.37 17.89 -11.48
CA PRO A 15 15.63 18.09 -12.72
C PRO A 15 15.00 16.77 -13.17
N THR A 16 13.69 16.76 -13.33
CA THR A 16 12.90 15.57 -13.66
C THR A 16 13.22 15.07 -15.07
N GLY A 17 14.00 13.99 -15.15
CA GLY A 17 14.19 13.24 -16.38
C GLY A 17 12.96 12.40 -16.76
N PRO A 18 12.85 11.95 -18.02
CA PRO A 18 11.67 11.26 -18.59
C PRO A 18 11.38 9.85 -18.03
N ARG A 19 12.06 9.44 -16.94
CA ARG A 19 11.77 8.18 -16.21
C ARG A 19 11.14 8.39 -14.84
N ASN A 20 10.76 9.62 -14.48
CA ASN A 20 10.03 9.88 -13.24
C ASN A 20 8.54 9.63 -13.46
N VAL A 21 8.14 8.36 -13.35
CA VAL A 21 6.74 8.05 -13.05
C VAL A 21 6.48 8.63 -11.67
N LEU A 22 5.74 9.74 -11.62
CA LEU A 22 5.33 10.39 -10.38
C LEU A 22 4.58 9.35 -9.54
N ARG A 23 5.23 8.77 -8.53
CA ARG A 23 4.54 7.88 -7.60
C ARG A 23 3.91 8.75 -6.54
N SER A 24 2.70 8.41 -6.08
CA SER A 24 2.01 9.15 -5.01
C SER A 24 2.82 9.23 -3.70
N ASN A 25 3.89 8.43 -3.56
CA ASN A 25 4.83 8.48 -2.45
C ASN A 25 6.00 9.47 -2.64
N ASP A 26 6.14 10.17 -3.75
CA ASP A 26 7.35 10.97 -4.05
C ASP A 26 7.39 12.37 -3.38
N SER A 27 6.41 12.74 -2.56
CA SER A 27 6.50 13.96 -1.77
C SER A 27 7.53 13.82 -0.64
N ALA A 28 8.49 14.76 -0.55
CA ALA A 28 9.57 14.72 0.45
C ALA A 28 9.08 14.64 1.91
N SER A 29 7.90 15.22 2.21
CA SER A 29 7.24 15.13 3.51
C SER A 29 6.54 13.79 3.78
N LEU A 30 6.19 13.02 2.74
CA LEU A 30 5.53 11.71 2.88
C LEU A 30 6.51 10.58 3.22
N TRP A 31 7.81 10.71 2.90
CA TRP A 31 8.74 9.57 3.01
C TRP A 31 9.02 9.06 4.44
N ASN A 32 8.92 9.93 5.46
CA ASN A 32 9.15 9.53 6.86
C ASN A 32 7.92 8.85 7.51
N CYS A 33 6.73 9.02 6.93
CA CYS A 33 5.48 8.43 7.42
C CYS A 33 4.87 7.41 6.43
N THR A 34 5.51 7.19 5.28
CA THR A 34 5.05 6.20 4.31
C THR A 34 5.68 4.85 4.61
N LEU A 35 4.81 3.90 4.93
CA LEU A 35 5.11 2.48 5.02
C LEU A 35 5.91 2.03 3.79
N SER A 36 6.91 1.16 4.00
CA SER A 36 7.55 0.50 2.86
C SER A 36 6.48 -0.24 2.03
N PRO A 37 6.60 -0.32 0.70
CA PRO A 37 5.62 -1.03 -0.12
C PRO A 37 5.35 -2.44 0.42
N GLY A 38 4.07 -2.78 0.61
CA GLY A 38 3.67 -4.07 1.17
C GLY A 38 3.70 -4.17 2.69
N TRP A 39 3.76 -3.04 3.41
CA TRP A 39 3.54 -2.96 4.86
C TRP A 39 2.18 -2.33 5.16
N SER A 40 1.44 -2.91 6.11
CA SER A 40 0.32 -2.24 6.75
C SER A 40 0.77 -1.45 7.99
N GLU A 41 -0.06 -0.52 8.45
CA GLU A 41 0.20 0.24 9.67
C GLU A 41 0.24 -0.68 10.90
N GLU A 42 -0.65 -1.67 10.94
CA GLU A 42 -0.67 -2.71 11.95
C GLU A 42 0.63 -3.53 11.98
N GLU A 43 1.13 -3.95 10.81
CA GLU A 43 2.40 -4.67 10.71
C GLU A 43 3.58 -3.81 11.17
N ASN A 44 3.55 -2.51 10.88
CA ASN A 44 4.58 -1.58 11.32
C ASN A 44 4.59 -1.42 12.85
N GLU A 45 3.42 -1.33 13.48
CA GLU A 45 3.32 -1.26 14.94
C GLU A 45 3.72 -2.58 15.61
N ILE A 46 3.36 -3.72 15.01
CA ILE A 46 3.85 -5.04 15.47
C ILE A 46 5.38 -5.10 15.36
N PHE A 47 5.95 -4.60 14.26
CA PHE A 47 7.40 -4.59 14.06
C PHE A 47 8.11 -3.69 15.06
N ARG A 48 7.58 -2.50 15.35
CA ARG A 48 8.07 -1.61 16.41
C ARG A 48 8.15 -2.35 17.75
N LYS A 49 7.05 -2.97 18.16
CA LYS A 49 6.98 -3.76 19.40
C LYS A 49 7.96 -4.93 19.39
N ALA A 50 8.13 -5.61 18.26
CA ALA A 50 9.06 -6.72 18.13
C ALA A 50 10.52 -6.28 18.26
N LEU A 51 10.88 -5.12 17.71
CA LEU A 51 12.21 -4.52 17.87
C LEU A 51 12.49 -4.13 19.32
N MET A 52 11.51 -3.54 20.01
CA MET A 52 11.63 -3.23 21.44
C MET A 52 11.77 -4.52 22.27
N LYS A 53 11.01 -5.58 21.96
CA LYS A 53 11.03 -6.84 22.71
C LYS A 53 12.29 -7.68 22.49
N PHE A 54 12.77 -7.81 21.26
CA PHE A 54 13.88 -8.72 20.93
C PHE A 54 15.23 -8.03 20.69
N GLY A 55 15.21 -6.70 20.60
CA GLY A 55 16.35 -5.87 20.27
C GLY A 55 16.53 -5.65 18.77
N ILE A 56 17.05 -4.49 18.39
CA ILE A 56 17.32 -4.14 17.00
C ILE A 56 18.37 -5.07 16.40
N GLY A 57 18.12 -5.58 15.20
CA GLY A 57 19.04 -6.48 14.49
C GLY A 57 18.85 -7.96 14.82
N ASN A 58 18.00 -8.31 15.79
CA ASN A 58 17.71 -9.70 16.16
C ASN A 58 16.60 -10.33 15.29
N TRP A 59 16.85 -10.37 13.98
CA TRP A 59 15.85 -10.79 12.98
C TRP A 59 15.38 -12.24 13.17
N ALA A 60 16.29 -13.12 13.63
CA ALA A 60 15.98 -14.53 13.85
C ALA A 60 14.85 -14.70 14.88
N LYS A 61 14.93 -14.02 16.04
CA LYS A 61 13.87 -14.08 17.06
C LYS A 61 12.55 -13.47 16.58
N ILE A 62 12.62 -12.40 15.80
CA ILE A 62 11.42 -11.77 15.22
C ILE A 62 10.73 -12.75 14.26
N ILE A 63 11.48 -13.45 13.41
CA ILE A 63 10.95 -14.47 12.49
C ILE A 63 10.40 -15.66 13.27
N GLU A 64 11.13 -16.17 14.25
CA GLU A 64 10.72 -17.30 15.10
C GLU A 64 9.43 -17.00 15.90
N SER A 65 9.20 -15.74 16.26
CA SER A 65 7.95 -15.32 16.90
C SER A 65 6.74 -15.33 15.97
N GLU A 66 6.97 -15.44 14.65
CA GLU A 66 5.96 -15.46 13.58
C GLU A 66 4.97 -14.28 13.61
N CYS A 67 5.30 -13.18 14.31
CA CYS A 67 4.42 -12.00 14.41
C CYS A 67 4.24 -11.27 13.07
N LEU A 68 5.21 -11.39 12.15
CA LEU A 68 5.26 -10.77 10.83
C LEU A 68 5.42 -11.81 9.71
N PRO A 69 4.38 -12.59 9.39
CA PRO A 69 4.46 -13.64 8.39
C PRO A 69 4.78 -13.08 7.01
N GLY A 70 5.71 -13.73 6.30
CA GLY A 70 6.10 -13.37 4.94
C GLY A 70 7.01 -12.13 4.82
N LYS A 71 7.36 -11.45 5.92
CA LYS A 71 8.35 -10.36 5.89
C LYS A 71 9.77 -10.92 5.92
N THR A 72 10.59 -10.47 4.97
CA THR A 72 12.01 -10.84 4.86
C THR A 72 12.90 -9.93 5.71
N ASN A 73 14.11 -10.38 6.04
CA ASN A 73 15.13 -9.58 6.73
C ASN A 73 15.42 -8.25 6.01
N ALA A 74 15.46 -8.27 4.67
CA ALA A 74 15.69 -7.07 3.88
C ALA A 74 14.54 -6.06 4.02
N GLN A 75 13.29 -6.53 3.98
CA GLN A 75 12.11 -5.68 4.18
C GLN A 75 12.07 -5.10 5.60
N MET A 76 12.36 -5.90 6.62
CA MET A 76 12.44 -5.45 8.01
C MET A 76 13.53 -4.40 8.21
N ASN A 77 14.73 -4.61 7.65
CA ASN A 77 15.81 -3.64 7.76
C ASN A 77 15.50 -2.32 7.05
N LEU A 78 14.89 -2.36 5.85
CA LEU A 78 14.45 -1.15 5.15
C LEU A 78 13.39 -0.39 5.96
N GLN A 79 12.45 -1.10 6.57
CA GLN A 79 11.43 -0.49 7.41
C GLN A 79 12.05 0.14 8.67
N LEU A 80 12.99 -0.54 9.32
CA LEU A 80 13.72 0.00 10.47
C LEU A 80 14.48 1.30 10.12
N GLN A 81 15.17 1.35 8.98
CA GLN A 81 15.89 2.55 8.54
C GLN A 81 14.95 3.75 8.39
N ARG A 82 13.73 3.53 7.88
CA ARG A 82 12.71 4.57 7.79
C ARG A 82 12.25 5.02 9.17
N MET A 83 11.95 4.09 10.08
CA MET A 83 11.50 4.40 11.44
C MET A 83 12.55 5.20 12.21
N LEU A 84 13.83 4.85 12.08
CA LEU A 84 14.93 5.58 12.70
C LEU A 84 15.25 6.90 12.00
N GLY A 85 14.79 7.10 10.76
CA GLY A 85 15.17 8.26 9.94
C GLY A 85 16.65 8.29 9.53
N GLN A 86 17.35 7.14 9.54
CA GLN A 86 18.75 7.02 9.15
C GLN A 86 19.07 5.68 8.49
N GLN A 87 20.03 5.66 7.56
CA GLN A 87 20.37 4.43 6.82
C GLN A 87 21.23 3.46 7.63
N SER A 88 22.10 3.98 8.50
CA SER A 88 22.96 3.13 9.33
C SER A 88 22.22 2.70 10.58
N THR A 89 22.17 1.39 10.84
CA THR A 89 21.50 0.82 12.03
C THR A 89 22.49 0.17 13.01
N ALA A 90 23.77 0.11 12.65
CA ALA A 90 24.79 -0.63 13.39
C ALA A 90 24.97 -0.15 14.85
N GLU A 91 24.77 1.13 15.10
CA GLU A 91 24.89 1.77 16.41
C GLU A 91 23.72 1.48 17.38
N PHE A 92 22.69 0.78 16.90
CA PHE A 92 21.58 0.31 17.72
C PHE A 92 21.52 -1.22 17.81
N GLY A 93 22.49 -1.93 17.23
CA GLY A 93 22.50 -3.39 17.21
C GLY A 93 22.44 -4.00 18.61
N GLY A 94 21.42 -4.82 18.85
CA GLY A 94 21.18 -5.52 20.11
C GLY A 94 20.47 -4.69 21.19
N LEU A 95 20.14 -3.41 20.93
CA LEU A 95 19.48 -2.57 21.92
C LEU A 95 17.95 -2.71 21.85
N HIS A 96 17.32 -2.68 23.02
CA HIS A 96 15.86 -2.68 23.20
C HIS A 96 15.36 -1.23 23.26
N ILE A 97 15.17 -0.61 22.10
CA ILE A 97 14.79 0.81 22.00
C ILE A 97 13.53 0.97 21.16
N ASP A 98 12.78 2.02 21.42
CA ASP A 98 11.73 2.48 20.52
C ASP A 98 12.34 3.24 19.32
N PRO A 99 12.27 2.69 18.10
CA PRO A 99 12.86 3.33 16.93
C PRO A 99 12.20 4.67 16.56
N LEU A 100 10.93 4.89 16.93
CA LEU A 100 10.23 6.13 16.56
C LEU A 100 10.77 7.35 17.32
N VAL A 101 11.18 7.17 18.58
CA VAL A 101 11.80 8.24 19.39
C VAL A 101 13.09 8.73 18.72
N ILE A 102 13.87 7.80 18.16
CA ILE A 102 15.06 8.14 17.39
C ILE A 102 14.69 8.83 16.08
N GLY A 103 13.68 8.31 15.37
CA GLY A 103 13.15 8.91 14.15
C GLY A 103 12.75 10.38 14.31
N GLU A 104 12.03 10.70 15.39
CA GLU A 104 11.62 12.07 15.71
C GLU A 104 12.81 12.98 15.98
N LYS A 105 13.81 12.50 16.73
CA LYS A 105 15.05 13.25 16.96
C LYS A 105 15.79 13.47 15.64
N ASN A 106 15.96 12.42 14.84
CA ASN A 106 16.65 12.48 13.56
C ASN A 106 15.92 13.34 12.53
N ALA A 107 14.59 13.45 12.58
CA ALA A 107 13.82 14.36 11.73
C ALA A 107 14.14 15.84 12.00
N LYS A 108 14.45 16.18 13.26
CA LYS A 108 14.79 17.56 13.69
C LYS A 108 16.23 17.95 13.37
N ILE A 109 17.11 16.99 13.10
CA ILE A 109 18.51 17.26 12.76
C ILE A 109 18.59 17.91 11.37
N GLN A 110 19.06 19.16 11.35
CA GLN A 110 19.32 19.94 10.14
C GLN A 110 20.72 20.55 10.22
N GLY A 111 21.35 20.79 9.08
CA GLY A 111 22.64 21.48 9.04
C GLY A 111 23.44 21.24 7.75
N PRO A 112 24.46 22.07 7.48
CA PRO A 112 25.23 22.04 6.23
C PRO A 112 26.01 20.73 6.03
N HIS A 113 26.30 19.99 7.11
CA HIS A 113 27.02 18.71 7.06
C HIS A 113 26.09 17.48 7.01
N ILE A 114 24.78 17.67 7.14
CA ILE A 114 23.80 16.58 7.17
C ILE A 114 23.33 16.31 5.76
N LYS A 115 23.69 15.14 5.21
CA LYS A 115 23.15 14.68 3.93
C LYS A 115 22.03 13.68 4.17
N ARG A 116 20.98 13.78 3.36
CA ARG A 116 19.83 12.86 3.36
C ARG A 116 19.70 12.16 2.02
N LYS A 117 19.30 10.89 2.05
CA LYS A 117 18.88 10.13 0.87
C LYS A 117 17.59 9.40 1.20
N ASN A 118 16.55 9.63 0.42
CA ASN A 118 15.19 9.15 0.69
C ASN A 118 14.72 9.57 2.11
N ASN A 119 14.99 10.82 2.47
CA ASN A 119 14.71 11.44 3.77
C ASN A 119 15.44 10.86 4.99
N CYS A 120 16.19 9.77 4.83
CA CYS A 120 17.05 9.20 5.87
C CYS A 120 18.43 9.88 5.90
N ILE A 121 18.95 10.14 7.09
CA ILE A 121 20.34 10.62 7.28
C ILE A 121 21.31 9.55 6.74
N VAL A 122 22.26 9.98 5.91
CA VAL A 122 23.33 9.11 5.39
C VAL A 122 24.64 9.43 6.07
N ASN A 123 25.42 8.39 6.37
CA ASN A 123 26.79 8.58 6.84
C ASN A 123 27.65 9.05 5.65
N THR A 124 28.17 10.26 5.74
CA THR A 124 29.04 10.87 4.72
C THR A 124 30.53 10.65 5.00
N GLY A 125 30.87 10.08 6.15
CA GLY A 125 32.23 9.76 6.55
C GLY A 125 32.68 8.38 6.08
N GLY A 126 33.92 8.03 6.42
CA GLY A 126 34.44 6.68 6.22
C GLY A 126 33.66 5.62 7.00
N ARG A 127 33.92 4.35 6.69
CA ARG A 127 33.36 3.23 7.45
C ARG A 127 33.81 3.35 8.92
N PRO A 128 32.87 3.44 9.89
CA PRO A 128 33.23 3.58 11.29
C PRO A 128 33.99 2.34 11.76
N LEU A 129 34.97 2.56 12.64
CA LEU A 129 35.76 1.50 13.25
C LEU A 129 34.90 0.70 14.24
N ARG A 130 35.28 -0.55 14.49
CA ARG A 130 34.54 -1.44 15.39
C ARG A 130 34.42 -0.87 16.82
N GLU A 131 35.46 -0.20 17.30
CA GLU A 131 35.49 0.40 18.63
C GLU A 131 34.56 1.61 18.71
N GLU A 132 34.53 2.43 17.66
CA GLU A 132 33.61 3.57 17.56
C GLU A 132 32.15 3.11 17.55
N ILE A 133 31.84 2.03 16.82
CA ILE A 133 30.50 1.44 16.83
C ILE A 133 30.14 0.97 18.25
N LYS A 134 31.05 0.29 18.96
CA LYS A 134 30.81 -0.13 20.36
C LYS A 134 30.58 1.06 21.29
N ALA A 135 31.36 2.12 21.16
CA ALA A 135 31.19 3.34 21.96
C ALA A 135 29.84 4.00 21.69
N ARG A 136 29.40 4.05 20.43
CA ARG A 136 28.07 4.55 20.05
C ARG A 136 26.95 3.67 20.60
N ILE A 137 27.09 2.34 20.54
CA ILE A 137 26.13 1.41 21.14
C ILE A 137 26.03 1.66 22.65
N ALA A 138 27.15 1.77 23.37
CA ALA A 138 27.15 2.04 24.81
C ALA A 138 26.46 3.38 25.14
N LYS A 139 26.78 4.44 24.40
CA LYS A 139 26.13 5.75 24.57
C LYS A 139 24.63 5.69 24.27
N ASN A 140 24.23 4.97 23.22
CA ASN A 140 22.82 4.82 22.88
C ASN A 140 22.08 3.96 23.89
N LYS A 141 22.74 2.96 24.46
CA LYS A 141 22.23 2.12 25.54
C LYS A 141 21.84 2.98 26.73
N GLU A 142 22.74 3.83 27.20
CA GLU A 142 22.49 4.73 28.33
C GLU A 142 21.37 5.75 28.08
N LEU A 143 21.21 6.20 26.83
CA LEU A 143 20.26 7.26 26.49
C LEU A 143 18.86 6.76 26.11
N TYR A 144 18.75 5.54 25.58
CA TYR A 144 17.56 5.08 24.86
C TYR A 144 17.11 3.67 25.21
N GLU A 145 17.92 2.88 25.91
CA GLU A 145 17.51 1.52 26.25
C GLU A 145 16.32 1.55 27.21
N GLU A 146 15.28 0.82 26.82
CA GLU A 146 14.11 0.64 27.65
C GLU A 146 14.43 -0.34 28.79
N PRO A 147 13.86 -0.13 29.98
CA PRO A 147 14.03 -1.06 31.09
C PRO A 147 13.54 -2.47 30.73
N GLU A 148 14.18 -3.49 31.30
CA GLU A 148 13.78 -4.88 31.09
C GLU A 148 12.34 -5.14 31.51
N GLU A 149 11.83 -4.46 32.53
CA GLU A 149 10.44 -4.60 32.95
C GLU A 149 9.45 -4.09 31.90
N VAL A 150 9.87 -3.17 31.03
CA VAL A 150 9.02 -2.60 29.97
C VAL A 150 8.99 -3.53 28.77
N TRP A 151 10.15 -3.89 28.22
CA TRP A 151 10.18 -4.67 26.99
C TRP A 151 9.82 -6.15 27.17
N SER A 152 10.05 -6.72 28.36
CA SER A 152 9.65 -8.11 28.66
C SER A 152 8.13 -8.30 28.60
N LYS A 153 7.37 -7.30 29.08
CA LYS A 153 5.89 -7.27 29.10
C LYS A 153 5.25 -7.02 27.75
N ILE A 154 6.02 -6.64 26.73
CA ILE A 154 5.46 -6.42 25.39
C ILE A 154 4.90 -7.74 24.85
N GLU A 155 3.60 -7.79 24.62
CA GLU A 155 2.95 -8.93 24.00
C GLU A 155 2.91 -8.74 22.48
N LEU A 156 3.35 -9.77 21.75
CA LEU A 156 3.28 -9.80 20.29
C LEU A 156 2.13 -10.72 19.88
N PRO A 157 1.36 -10.34 18.85
CA PRO A 157 0.24 -11.15 18.38
C PRO A 157 0.78 -12.48 17.85
N LYS A 158 0.22 -13.59 18.35
CA LYS A 158 0.62 -14.92 17.90
C LYS A 158 -0.09 -15.25 16.58
N PRO A 159 0.48 -16.12 15.74
CA PRO A 159 -0.15 -16.59 14.50
C PRO A 159 -1.54 -17.18 14.72
N GLN A 160 -1.74 -17.85 15.86
CA GLN A 160 -3.02 -18.47 16.24
C GLN A 160 -4.13 -17.43 16.42
N ASP A 161 -3.80 -16.26 16.97
CA ASP A 161 -4.72 -15.14 17.13
C ASP A 161 -5.17 -14.60 15.77
N LYS A 162 -4.25 -14.57 14.78
CA LYS A 162 -4.58 -14.18 13.40
C LYS A 162 -5.52 -15.18 12.73
N ILE A 163 -5.31 -16.50 12.89
CA ILE A 163 -6.21 -17.51 12.30
C ILE A 163 -7.62 -17.37 12.89
N PHE A 164 -7.72 -17.23 14.22
CA PHE A 164 -9.00 -17.02 14.90
C PHE A 164 -9.69 -15.74 14.43
N ASN A 165 -8.98 -14.61 14.42
CA ASN A 165 -9.51 -13.33 13.99
C ASN A 165 -9.93 -13.33 12.52
N ASN A 166 -9.15 -13.95 11.64
CA ASN A 166 -9.48 -14.04 10.21
C ASN A 166 -10.71 -14.94 9.98
N THR A 167 -10.83 -16.04 10.72
CA THR A 167 -12.00 -16.93 10.66
C THR A 167 -13.27 -16.21 11.14
N LEU A 168 -13.15 -15.46 12.25
CA LEU A 168 -14.23 -14.66 12.78
C LEU A 168 -14.64 -13.54 11.81
N LEU A 169 -13.68 -12.80 11.26
CA LEU A 169 -13.93 -11.77 10.25
C LEU A 169 -14.61 -12.33 9.00
N ASN A 170 -14.15 -13.48 8.51
CA ASN A 170 -14.74 -14.13 7.34
C ASN A 170 -16.17 -14.58 7.60
N THR A 171 -16.48 -15.01 8.83
CA THR A 171 -17.84 -15.38 9.24
C THR A 171 -18.76 -14.16 9.31
N ILE A 172 -18.27 -13.06 9.88
CA ILE A 172 -18.99 -11.78 9.94
C ILE A 172 -19.23 -11.24 8.53
N ASN A 173 -18.20 -11.23 7.68
CA ASN A 173 -18.35 -10.77 6.30
C ASN A 173 -19.33 -11.64 5.52
N LYS A 174 -19.30 -12.96 5.68
CA LYS A 174 -20.23 -13.89 5.02
C LYS A 174 -21.68 -13.65 5.46
N THR A 175 -21.91 -13.40 6.74
CA THR A 175 -23.27 -13.11 7.26
C THR A 175 -23.80 -11.78 6.75
N VAL A 176 -23.00 -10.72 6.77
CA VAL A 176 -23.36 -9.41 6.18
C VAL A 176 -23.65 -9.53 4.69
N LEU A 177 -22.84 -10.28 3.94
CA LEU A 177 -23.00 -10.47 2.50
C LEU A 177 -24.27 -11.26 2.17
N ASN A 178 -24.62 -12.26 2.98
CA ASN A 178 -25.89 -12.98 2.86
C ASN A 178 -27.10 -12.08 3.16
N ALA A 179 -27.03 -11.24 4.20
CA ALA A 179 -28.09 -10.29 4.50
C ALA A 179 -28.31 -9.30 3.33
N LYS A 180 -27.23 -8.79 2.74
CA LYS A 180 -27.31 -7.90 1.58
C LYS A 180 -27.85 -8.58 0.33
N LYS A 181 -27.53 -9.87 0.11
CA LYS A 181 -28.11 -10.66 -0.98
C LYS A 181 -29.61 -10.84 -0.81
N GLU A 182 -30.08 -11.07 0.41
CA GLU A 182 -31.51 -11.22 0.68
C GLU A 182 -32.26 -9.89 0.51
N GLU A 183 -31.68 -8.79 0.98
CA GLU A 183 -32.21 -7.45 0.75
C GLU A 183 -32.32 -7.13 -0.75
N LEU A 184 -31.29 -7.48 -1.54
CA LEU A 184 -31.31 -7.30 -3.00
C LEU A 184 -32.41 -8.14 -3.66
N ARG A 185 -32.59 -9.39 -3.23
CA ARG A 185 -33.65 -10.26 -3.71
C ARG A 185 -35.04 -9.68 -3.44
N ARG A 186 -35.25 -9.15 -2.24
CA ARG A 186 -36.51 -8.48 -1.86
C ARG A 186 -36.79 -7.27 -2.76
N LEU A 187 -35.79 -6.41 -2.97
CA LEU A 187 -35.93 -5.24 -3.84
C LEU A 187 -36.20 -5.63 -5.30
N GLN A 188 -35.60 -6.72 -5.79
CA GLN A 188 -35.88 -7.24 -7.14
C GLN A 188 -37.32 -7.74 -7.29
N GLU A 189 -37.86 -8.41 -6.27
CA GLU A 189 -39.25 -8.88 -6.25
C GLU A 189 -40.23 -7.69 -6.24
N GLU A 190 -39.93 -6.66 -5.44
CA GLU A 190 -40.71 -5.44 -5.34
C GLU A 190 -40.69 -4.65 -6.66
N LEU A 191 -39.52 -4.52 -7.31
CA LEU A 191 -39.40 -3.93 -8.63
C LEU A 191 -40.23 -4.68 -9.68
N ARG A 192 -40.22 -6.02 -9.65
CA ARG A 192 -41.02 -6.83 -10.56
C ARG A 192 -42.51 -6.56 -10.38
N ARG A 193 -43.01 -6.51 -9.14
CA ARG A 193 -44.41 -6.18 -8.84
C ARG A 193 -44.79 -4.79 -9.34
N VAL A 194 -43.96 -3.79 -9.08
CA VAL A 194 -44.21 -2.42 -9.56
C VAL A 194 -44.21 -2.36 -11.09
N GLN A 195 -43.33 -3.11 -11.76
CA GLN A 195 -43.31 -3.20 -13.22
C GLN A 195 -44.58 -3.87 -13.78
N GLU A 196 -45.07 -4.94 -13.14
CA GLU A 196 -46.33 -5.59 -13.50
C GLU A 196 -47.53 -4.66 -13.32
N GLU A 197 -47.58 -3.92 -12.20
CA GLU A 197 -48.62 -2.93 -11.92
C GLU A 197 -48.64 -1.80 -12.95
N ILE A 198 -47.47 -1.25 -13.27
CA ILE A 198 -47.33 -0.24 -14.35
C ILE A 198 -47.78 -0.82 -15.70
N SER A 199 -47.46 -2.08 -16.00
CA SER A 199 -47.88 -2.74 -17.25
C SER A 199 -49.40 -2.90 -17.32
N LEU A 200 -50.04 -3.29 -16.22
CA LEU A 200 -51.50 -3.41 -16.12
C LEU A 200 -52.16 -2.04 -16.31
N LEU A 201 -51.67 -1.01 -15.62
CA LEU A 201 -52.17 0.36 -15.76
C LEU A 201 -52.04 0.87 -17.21
N LYS A 202 -50.90 0.62 -17.86
CA LYS A 202 -50.72 0.96 -19.29
C LYS A 202 -51.71 0.24 -20.19
N SER A 203 -51.95 -1.06 -19.95
CA SER A 203 -52.90 -1.83 -20.76
C SER A 203 -54.36 -1.41 -20.56
N ASN A 204 -54.72 -0.95 -19.35
CA ASN A 204 -56.05 -0.44 -19.06
C ASN A 204 -56.27 0.96 -19.67
N ASN A 205 -55.27 1.85 -19.61
CA ASN A 205 -55.35 3.14 -20.29
C ASN A 205 -55.47 3.00 -21.81
N VAL A 206 -54.78 2.04 -22.44
CA VAL A 206 -54.92 1.78 -23.89
C VAL A 206 -56.34 1.30 -24.24
N LYS A 207 -56.98 0.50 -23.36
CA LYS A 207 -58.36 0.07 -23.55
C LYS A 207 -59.36 1.19 -23.33
N GLU A 208 -59.13 2.07 -22.37
CA GLU A 208 -59.95 3.28 -22.17
C GLU A 208 -59.79 4.24 -23.35
N ASP A 209 -58.59 4.41 -23.89
CA ASP A 209 -58.33 5.21 -25.09
C ASP A 209 -58.94 4.58 -26.35
N GLU A 210 -58.92 3.24 -26.51
CA GLU A 210 -59.62 2.54 -27.60
C GLU A 210 -61.14 2.65 -27.47
N LEU A 211 -61.69 2.58 -26.27
CA LEU A 211 -63.11 2.78 -26.01
C LEU A 211 -63.53 4.23 -26.31
N LEU A 212 -62.72 5.21 -25.90
CA LEU A 212 -62.95 6.63 -26.20
C LEU A 212 -62.79 6.93 -27.69
N SER A 213 -61.81 6.31 -28.37
CA SER A 213 -61.60 6.36 -29.82
C SER A 213 -62.79 5.77 -30.59
N ASN A 214 -63.29 4.60 -30.18
CA ASN A 214 -64.45 3.97 -30.82
C ASN A 214 -65.75 4.73 -30.55
N MET A 215 -65.84 5.46 -29.42
CA MET A 215 -66.98 6.33 -29.12
C MET A 215 -66.90 7.68 -29.87
N THR A 216 -65.70 8.17 -30.21
CA THR A 216 -65.53 9.38 -31.05
C THR A 216 -65.67 9.09 -32.54
N LEU A 217 -65.36 7.87 -33.01
CA LEU A 217 -65.54 7.48 -34.42
C LEU A 217 -67.01 7.36 -34.84
N PHE A 218 -67.96 7.26 -33.89
CA PHE A 218 -69.39 7.25 -34.18
C PHE A 218 -70.03 8.65 -34.29
N SER A 219 -69.25 9.73 -34.10
CA SER A 219 -69.76 11.11 -34.11
C SER A 219 -69.17 11.99 -35.21
N ILE A 220 -68.34 11.45 -36.12
CA ILE A 220 -67.71 12.24 -37.18
C ILE A 220 -67.80 11.47 -38.52
N GLU A 221 -69.01 11.40 -39.07
CA GLU A 221 -69.24 11.30 -40.51
C GLU A 221 -69.95 12.57 -40.96
N GLU A 222 -69.21 13.68 -41.08
CA GLU A 222 -69.51 14.71 -42.08
C GLU A 222 -68.35 15.71 -42.19
N SER A 223 -68.15 16.15 -43.43
CA SER A 223 -67.30 17.24 -43.92
C SER A 223 -65.89 16.90 -44.44
N GLU A 224 -65.73 17.35 -45.68
CA GLU A 224 -64.74 17.09 -46.72
C GLU A 224 -63.43 17.88 -46.57
N ASP A 225 -62.44 17.41 -47.35
CA ASP A 225 -61.41 18.15 -48.09
C ASP A 225 -60.46 19.15 -47.39
N LEU A 226 -59.16 18.85 -47.44
CA LEU A 226 -58.14 19.74 -48.04
C LEU A 226 -56.74 19.11 -48.12
N GLU A 227 -56.09 19.35 -49.26
CA GLU A 227 -54.79 18.88 -49.73
C GLU A 227 -53.53 19.53 -49.09
N LEU A 228 -52.49 18.68 -48.91
CA LEU A 228 -51.02 18.89 -49.07
C LEU A 228 -50.23 19.81 -48.08
N PRO A 229 -48.87 19.75 -47.96
CA PRO A 229 -47.85 18.81 -48.50
C PRO A 229 -46.75 18.29 -47.50
N LEU A 230 -45.99 17.31 -48.01
CA LEU A 230 -44.65 16.77 -47.65
C LEU A 230 -43.70 17.56 -46.71
N VAL A 231 -43.12 16.87 -45.71
CA VAL A 231 -41.74 17.12 -45.22
C VAL A 231 -41.00 15.82 -44.91
N LYS A 232 -39.89 15.60 -45.62
CA LYS A 232 -38.90 14.53 -45.40
C LYS A 232 -38.02 14.84 -44.19
N LYS A 233 -37.77 13.87 -43.29
CA LYS A 233 -36.50 13.79 -42.55
C LYS A 233 -36.02 12.34 -42.37
N LYS A 234 -34.83 12.09 -42.94
CA LYS A 234 -33.96 10.95 -42.66
C LYS A 234 -33.30 11.13 -41.29
N SER A 235 -33.10 10.03 -40.56
CA SER A 235 -31.90 9.87 -39.72
C SER A 235 -31.65 8.39 -39.46
N GLU A 236 -30.64 7.86 -40.14
CA GLU A 236 -29.95 6.61 -39.82
C GLU A 236 -29.10 6.84 -38.56
N VAL A 237 -29.10 5.88 -37.62
CA VAL A 237 -28.06 5.77 -36.60
C VAL A 237 -27.55 4.33 -36.59
N SER A 238 -26.33 4.17 -37.10
CA SER A 238 -25.55 2.95 -37.09
C SER A 238 -24.76 2.84 -35.78
N VAL A 239 -24.95 1.75 -35.04
CA VAL A 239 -24.15 1.41 -33.85
C VAL A 239 -23.09 0.39 -34.25
N THR A 240 -21.83 0.82 -34.29
CA THR A 240 -20.67 -0.05 -34.51
C THR A 240 -20.19 -0.64 -33.18
N ARG A 241 -20.11 -1.97 -33.13
CA ARG A 241 -19.66 -2.77 -31.97
C ARG A 241 -18.16 -3.05 -32.13
N LYS A 242 -17.29 -2.40 -31.35
CA LYS A 242 -15.85 -2.74 -31.29
C LYS A 242 -15.63 -3.94 -30.37
N LYS A 243 -15.08 -5.01 -30.94
CA LYS A 243 -14.57 -6.20 -30.24
C LYS A 243 -13.30 -5.84 -29.46
N ALA A 244 -13.23 -6.23 -28.20
CA ALA A 244 -11.98 -6.27 -27.43
C ALA A 244 -11.23 -7.55 -27.78
N THR A 245 -9.98 -7.43 -28.23
CA THR A 245 -9.04 -8.55 -28.38
C THR A 245 -8.20 -8.66 -27.11
N ASN A 246 -8.31 -9.82 -26.46
CA ASN A 246 -7.38 -10.30 -25.44
C ASN A 246 -5.98 -10.39 -26.05
N ASN A 247 -4.96 -9.93 -25.32
CA ASN A 247 -3.58 -10.15 -25.68
C ASN A 247 -2.91 -10.98 -24.58
N ASP A 248 -2.65 -12.23 -24.93
CA ASP A 248 -1.84 -13.19 -24.18
C ASP A 248 -0.40 -12.68 -24.09
N ASN A 249 0.17 -12.67 -22.87
CA ASN A 249 1.58 -12.39 -22.69
C ASN A 249 2.29 -13.67 -22.25
N SER A 250 2.97 -14.29 -23.22
CA SER A 250 3.77 -15.50 -23.05
C SER A 250 5.08 -15.19 -22.34
N TYR A 251 5.40 -16.02 -21.34
CA TYR A 251 6.60 -15.93 -20.52
C TYR A 251 7.76 -16.62 -21.25
N HIS A 252 8.83 -15.88 -21.55
CA HIS A 252 10.12 -16.45 -21.97
C HIS A 252 11.12 -16.38 -20.79
N PRO A 253 11.75 -17.49 -20.37
CA PRO A 253 12.80 -17.47 -19.37
C PRO A 253 14.19 -17.33 -20.03
N THR A 254 14.91 -16.26 -19.70
CA THR A 254 16.32 -16.10 -20.05
C THR A 254 17.24 -16.73 -19.00
N LYS A 255 18.17 -17.53 -19.52
CA LYS A 255 19.25 -18.23 -18.82
C LYS A 255 20.22 -17.23 -18.19
N HIS A 256 20.72 -17.51 -16.99
CA HIS A 256 21.95 -16.90 -16.49
C HIS A 256 22.93 -17.96 -15.96
N LEU A 257 24.16 -17.77 -16.41
CA LEU A 257 25.33 -18.62 -16.23
C LEU A 257 25.82 -18.66 -14.78
N SER A 258 26.12 -19.87 -14.30
CA SER A 258 26.93 -20.11 -13.11
C SER A 258 28.41 -20.08 -13.47
N LYS A 259 29.19 -19.20 -12.83
CA LYS A 259 30.65 -19.26 -12.82
C LYS A 259 31.15 -19.43 -11.38
N THR A 260 31.98 -20.47 -11.24
CA THR A 260 33.20 -20.58 -10.43
C THR A 260 33.10 -20.53 -8.90
N SER A 261 33.11 -21.73 -8.30
CA SER A 261 33.71 -22.00 -6.99
C SER A 261 35.19 -22.35 -7.17
N PHE A 262 36.07 -21.65 -6.44
CA PHE A 262 37.49 -21.97 -6.32
C PHE A 262 37.86 -21.83 -4.84
N LEU A 263 38.01 -22.94 -4.12
CA LEU A 263 38.55 -22.96 -2.75
C LEU A 263 38.84 -24.40 -2.28
N GLN A 264 40.12 -24.79 -2.29
CA GLN A 264 40.80 -25.73 -1.38
C GLN A 264 42.28 -25.75 -1.82
N HIS A 265 43.27 -25.38 -1.02
CA HIS A 265 43.61 -25.95 0.28
C HIS A 265 44.22 -24.91 1.23
N ARG A 266 43.80 -24.96 2.50
CA ARG A 266 44.61 -24.54 3.65
C ARG A 266 45.31 -25.80 4.16
N ASN A 267 46.63 -25.74 4.34
CA ASN A 267 47.38 -26.68 5.16
C ASN A 267 48.10 -25.89 6.26
N ASP A 268 48.04 -26.48 7.44
CA ASP A 268 48.48 -25.97 8.73
C ASP A 268 49.99 -25.81 8.86
N SER A 269 50.43 -24.78 9.59
CA SER A 269 51.52 -24.92 10.57
C SER A 269 51.63 -23.71 11.50
N LEU A 270 51.51 -24.03 12.78
CA LEU A 270 51.74 -23.21 13.97
C LEU A 270 53.27 -23.02 14.24
N PRO A 271 53.66 -22.19 15.22
CA PRO A 271 54.88 -21.39 15.18
C PRO A 271 56.09 -22.09 15.81
N LYS A 272 57.29 -21.65 15.42
CA LYS A 272 58.52 -21.90 16.18
C LYS A 272 59.00 -20.59 16.80
N PHE A 273 58.99 -20.56 18.13
CA PHE A 273 59.86 -19.72 18.95
C PHE A 273 61.32 -20.15 18.75
N SER A 274 62.25 -19.18 18.72
CA SER A 274 63.63 -19.36 19.21
C SER A 274 64.30 -17.99 19.37
N VAL A 275 64.69 -17.75 20.64
CA VAL A 275 65.82 -16.98 21.20
C VAL A 275 66.03 -15.54 20.76
#